data_AF-A0A1Y4DNR2-F1
#
_entry.id   AF-A0A1Y4DNR2-F1
#
_cell.length_a   1.000
_cell.length_b   1.000
_cell.length_c   1.000
_cell.angle_alpha   90.00
_cell.angle_beta   90.00
_cell.angle_gamma   90.00
#
_symmetry.space_group_name_H-M   'P 1'
#
loop_
_entity.id
_entity.type
_entity.pdbx_description
1 polymer ?
#
loop_
_entity_poly.entity_id
_entity_poly.type
_entity_poly.pdbx_seq_one_letter_code
_entity_poly.pdbx_strand_id
1 'polypeptide(L)' 'MMGIITILIFVVLLAVPGFYIITRKVFPKGSKKSAMWISILLTILLVGILAAVTATTPV' A
#
# COMPACT_ATOMS: atom_id res chain seq x y z
N MET A 1 2.31 -6.93 -19.78
CA MET A 1 3.30 -6.45 -18.78
C MET A 1 3.09 -4.97 -18.41
N MET A 2 3.03 -4.04 -19.38
CA MET A 2 2.90 -2.60 -19.08
C MET A 2 1.64 -2.23 -18.30
N GLY A 3 0.50 -2.88 -18.56
CA GLY A 3 -0.76 -2.67 -17.83
C GLY A 3 -0.72 -3.08 -16.35
N ILE A 4 -0.08 -4.21 -16.02
CA ILE A 4 0.07 -4.67 -14.63
C ILE A 4 0.96 -3.71 -13.84
N ILE A 5 2.03 -3.21 -14.47
CA ILE A 5 2.93 -2.21 -13.86
C ILE A 5 2.18 -0.91 -13.57
N THR A 6 1.31 -0.44 -14.49
CA THR A 6 0.51 0.77 -14.27
C THR A 6 -0.50 0.59 -13.14
N ILE A 7 -1.15 -0.59 -13.04
CA ILE A 7 -2.06 -0.92 -11.94
C ILE A 7 -1.32 -0.90 -10.61
N LEU A 8 -0.14 -1.53 -10.53
CA LEU A 8 0.67 -1.55 -9.31
C LEU A 8 1.06 -0.14 -8.86
N ILE A 9 1.50 0.72 -9.79
CA ILE A 9 1.85 2.12 -9.49
C ILE A 9 0.64 2.90 -8.99
N PHE A 10 -0.52 2.73 -9.64
CA PHE A 10 -1.76 3.41 -9.25
C PHE A 10 -2.24 2.99 -7.86
N VAL A 11 -2.15 1.69 -7.56
CA VAL A 11 -2.46 1.13 -6.24
C VAL A 11 -1.53 1.72 -5.17
N VAL A 12 -0.23 1.82 -5.42
CA VAL A 12 0.72 2.44 -4.48
C VAL A 12 0.37 3.90 -4.22
N LEU A 13 0.11 4.67 -5.27
CA LEU A 13 -0.23 6.10 -5.16
C LEU A 13 -1.48 6.35 -4.33
N LEU A 14 -2.47 5.47 -4.38
CA LEU A 14 -3.70 5.57 -3.58
C LEU A 14 -3.55 4.97 -2.17
N ALA A 15 -2.83 3.85 -2.06
CA ALA A 15 -2.70 3.10 -0.81
C ALA A 15 -1.85 3.85 0.23
N VAL A 16 -0.75 4.52 -0.17
CA VAL A 16 0.09 5.29 0.77
C VAL A 16 -0.70 6.37 1.51
N PRO A 17 -1.41 7.32 0.84
CA PRO A 17 -2.19 8.34 1.52
C PRO A 17 -3.40 7.73 2.25
N GLY A 18 -4.05 6.72 1.68
CA GLY A 18 -5.18 6.03 2.30
C GLY A 18 -4.79 5.38 3.63
N PHE A 19 -3.73 4.57 3.63
CA PHE A 19 -3.20 3.94 4.83
C PHE A 19 -2.64 4.96 5.80
N TYR A 20 -2.03 6.06 5.35
CA TYR A 20 -1.60 7.12 6.24
C TYR A 20 -2.76 7.74 7.03
N ILE A 21 -3.88 8.06 6.35
CA ILE A 21 -5.08 8.62 6.99
C ILE A 21 -5.67 7.61 7.99
N ILE A 22 -5.79 6.35 7.60
CA ILE A 22 -6.31 5.29 8.48
C ILE A 22 -5.40 5.12 9.70
N THR A 23 -4.10 5.00 9.51
CA THR A 23 -3.13 4.82 10.60
C THR A 23 -3.15 6.02 11.56
N ARG A 24 -3.32 7.25 11.04
CA ARG A 24 -3.48 8.46 11.87
C ARG A 24 -4.78 8.48 12.68
N LYS A 25 -5.86 7.89 12.16
CA LYS A 25 -7.13 7.73 12.90
C LYS A 25 -7.04 6.63 13.96
N VAL A 26 -6.39 5.52 13.66
CA VAL A 26 -6.23 4.38 14.59
C VAL A 26 -5.25 4.71 15.72
N PHE A 27 -4.17 5.45 15.40
CA PHE A 27 -3.15 5.86 16.37
C PHE A 27 -3.05 7.39 16.50
N PRO A 28 -4.09 8.06 17.06
CA PRO A 28 -4.15 9.52 17.08
C PRO A 28 -3.05 10.17 17.94
N LYS A 29 -2.56 9.46 18.96
CA LYS A 29 -1.45 9.90 19.84
C LYS A 29 -0.07 9.43 19.33
N GLY A 30 -0.02 8.69 18.23
CA GLY A 30 1.22 8.19 17.66
C GLY A 30 2.04 9.28 16.95
N SER A 31 3.36 9.10 16.94
CA SER A 31 4.27 9.98 16.18
C SER A 31 3.94 9.98 14.69
N LYS A 32 3.92 11.16 14.05
CA LYS A 32 3.71 11.31 12.60
C LYS A 32 4.68 10.43 11.80
N LYS A 33 5.92 10.28 12.29
CA LYS A 33 6.96 9.44 11.66
C LYS A 33 6.59 7.96 11.74
N SER A 34 6.09 7.50 12.89
CA SER A 34 5.64 6.12 13.07
C SER A 34 4.43 5.79 12.19
N ALA A 35 3.44 6.68 12.11
CA ALA A 35 2.27 6.48 11.24
C ALA A 35 2.67 6.38 9.75
N MET A 36 3.66 7.16 9.33
CA MET A 36 4.21 7.10 7.97
C MET A 36 4.90 5.75 7.70
N TRP A 37 5.75 5.28 8.61
CA TRP A 37 6.40 3.96 8.48
C TRP A 37 5.39 2.81 8.41
N ILE A 38 4.35 2.84 9.24
CA ILE A 38 3.28 1.82 9.22
C ILE A 38 2.52 1.86 7.90
N SER A 39 2.19 3.06 7.38
CA SER A 39 1.51 3.18 6.08
C SER A 39 2.37 2.65 4.92
N ILE A 40 3.69 2.84 4.97
CA ILE A 40 4.62 2.30 3.98
C ILE A 40 4.68 0.77 4.09
N LEU A 41 4.78 0.22 5.31
CA LEU A 41 4.76 -1.23 5.54
C LEU A 41 3.48 -1.87 5.02
N LEU A 42 2.32 -1.28 5.31
CA LEU A 42 1.02 -1.75 4.81
C LEU A 42 0.94 -1.68 3.28
N THR A 43 1.49 -0.63 2.68
CA THR A 43 1.54 -0.51 1.22
C THR A 43 2.41 -1.59 0.60
N ILE A 44 3.61 -1.83 1.14
CA ILE A 44 4.52 -2.89 0.65
C ILE A 44 3.86 -4.26 0.77
N LEU A 45 3.19 -4.54 1.90
CA LEU A 45 2.45 -5.78 2.10
C LEU A 45 1.37 -5.95 1.03
N LEU A 46 0.57 -4.90 0.78
CA LEU A 46 -0.51 -4.94 -0.21
C LEU A 46 0.02 -5.13 -1.63
N VAL A 47 1.10 -4.45 -2.00
CA VAL A 47 1.78 -4.64 -3.30
C VAL A 47 2.33 -6.05 -3.44
N GLY A 48 2.94 -6.59 -2.37
CA GLY A 48 3.46 -7.96 -2.37
C GLY A 48 2.37 -9.00 -2.59
N ILE A 49 1.22 -8.85 -1.91
CA ILE A 49 0.05 -9.71 -2.12
C ILE A 49 -0.46 -9.56 -3.55
N LEU A 50 -0.61 -8.33 -4.04
CA LEU A 50 -1.14 -8.07 -5.37
C LEU A 50 -0.23 -8.67 -6.46
N ALA A 51 1.09 -8.52 -6.31
CA ALA A 51 2.08 -9.13 -7.19
C ALA A 51 2.00 -10.66 -7.18
N ALA A 52 1.90 -11.28 -5.99
CA ALA A 52 1.76 -12.73 -5.85
C ALA A 52 0.47 -13.25 -6.48
N VAL A 53 -0.65 -12.56 -6.30
CA VAL A 53 -1.93 -12.89 -6.95
C VAL A 53 -1.77 -12.79 -8.46
N THR A 54 -1.27 -11.67 -8.99
CA THR A 54 -1.07 -11.52 -10.45
C THR A 54 -0.09 -12.52 -11.05
N ALA A 55 0.86 -13.06 -10.28
CA ALA A 55 1.78 -14.09 -10.73
C ALA A 55 1.15 -15.50 -10.74
N THR A 56 0.14 -15.74 -9.89
CA THR A 56 -0.53 -17.05 -9.75
C THR A 56 -1.83 -17.14 -10.54
N THR A 57 -2.46 -16.01 -10.85
CA THR A 57 -3.62 -15.92 -11.73
C THR A 57 -3.20 -15.29 -13.06
N PRO A 58 -3.03 -16.06 -14.15
CA PRO A 58 -2.79 -15.49 -15.46
C PRO A 58 -4.03 -14.69 -15.88
N VAL A 59 -3.88 -13.37 -15.99
CA VAL A 59 -4.82 -12.45 -16.63
C VAL A 59 -4.56 -12.35 -18.11
#